data_AF-A0A256XK78-F1
#
_entry.id   AF-A0A256XK78-F1
#
_cell.length_a   1.000
_cell.length_b   1.000
_cell.length_c   1.000
_cell.angle_alpha   90.00
_cell.angle_beta   90.00
_cell.angle_gamma   90.00
#
_symmetry.space_group_name_H-M   'P 1'
#
loop_
_entity.id
_entity.type
_entity.pdbx_description
1 polymer ?
#
loop_
_entity_poly.entity_id
_entity_poly.type
_entity_poly.pdbx_seq_one_letter_code
_entity_poly.pdbx_strand_id
1 'polypeptide(L)'
;MNCPLCKSKQTIKKGFRKTRYSMNQRYYCKECKKYFSDSPIKQKVYPPHVIFDAINFYNTGHDIRQVSKQLNSKYKIKTSKSIIHN
;
A
#
# COMPACT_ATOMS: atom_id res chain seq x y z
N MET A 1 4.97 -17.96 -6.86
CA MET A 1 4.20 -17.32 -5.77
C MET A 1 3.11 -18.29 -5.34
N ASN A 2 3.12 -18.75 -4.10
CA ASN A 2 2.12 -19.73 -3.66
C ASN A 2 0.81 -19.00 -3.35
N CYS A 3 -0.32 -19.64 -3.65
CA CYS A 3 -1.62 -19.07 -3.31
C CYS A 3 -1.74 -18.97 -1.77
N PRO A 4 -2.04 -17.79 -1.19
CA PRO A 4 -2.16 -17.67 0.25
C PRO A 4 -3.37 -18.41 0.84
N LEU A 5 -4.33 -18.82 -0.01
CA LEU A 5 -5.57 -19.46 0.43
C LEU A 5 -5.49 -20.98 0.40
N CYS A 6 -4.96 -21.57 -0.67
CA CYS A 6 -4.86 -23.02 -0.84
C CYS A 6 -3.42 -23.54 -0.90
N LYS A 7 -2.41 -22.68 -0.72
CA LYS A 7 -0.96 -22.99 -0.78
C LYS A 7 -0.46 -23.59 -2.09
N SER A 8 -1.32 -23.74 -3.09
CA SER A 8 -0.96 -24.27 -4.41
C SER A 8 0.08 -23.40 -5.12
N LYS A 9 0.96 -24.06 -5.87
CA LYS A 9 1.96 -23.44 -6.76
C LYS A 9 1.38 -23.08 -8.14
N GLN A 10 0.18 -23.55 -8.47
CA GLN A 10 -0.48 -23.26 -9.75
C GLN A 10 -1.09 -21.86 -9.75
N THR A 11 -0.23 -20.84 -9.82
CA THR A 11 -0.63 -19.43 -9.89
C THR A 11 -0.02 -18.76 -11.11
N ILE A 12 -0.76 -17.82 -11.70
CA ILE A 12 -0.35 -17.06 -12.88
C ILE A 12 -0.41 -15.57 -12.59
N LYS A 13 0.47 -14.80 -13.25
CA LYS A 13 0.41 -13.34 -13.27
C LYS A 13 -0.79 -12.91 -14.13
N LYS A 14 -1.72 -12.12 -13.58
CA LYS A 14 -2.95 -11.67 -14.23
C LYS A 14 -3.04 -10.13 -14.14
N GLY A 15 -2.09 -9.47 -14.80
CA GLY A 15 -2.00 -8.01 -14.87
C GLY A 15 -1.68 -7.34 -13.52
N PHE A 16 -1.96 -6.05 -13.43
CA PHE A 16 -1.63 -5.24 -12.27
C PHE A 16 -2.85 -4.55 -11.69
N ARG A 17 -2.90 -4.46 -10.36
CA ARG A 17 -3.80 -3.55 -9.66
C ARG A 17 -3.11 -2.20 -9.54
N LYS A 18 -3.63 -1.19 -10.24
CA LYS A 18 -3.18 0.20 -10.12
C LYS A 18 -3.97 0.90 -9.01
N THR A 19 -3.28 1.55 -8.10
CA THR A 19 -3.83 2.58 -7.21
C THR A 19 -3.26 3.93 -7.64
N ARG A 20 -3.71 5.02 -7.03
CA ARG A 20 -3.22 6.38 -7.33
C ARG A 20 -1.70 6.52 -7.17
N TYR A 21 -1.08 5.73 -6.29
CA TYR A 21 0.33 5.86 -5.91
C TYR A 21 1.13 4.56 -6.00
N SER A 22 0.52 3.44 -6.41
CA SER A 22 1.23 2.15 -6.48
C SER A 22 0.66 1.25 -7.58
N MET A 23 1.50 0.37 -8.11
CA MET A 23 1.09 -0.69 -9.02
C MET A 23 1.50 -2.03 -8.41
N ASN A 24 0.51 -2.82 -7.99
CA ASN A 24 0.74 -4.12 -7.37
C ASN A 24 0.44 -5.24 -8.36
N GLN A 25 1.33 -6.22 -8.48
CA GLN A 25 1.10 -7.39 -9.32
C GLN A 25 -0.11 -8.18 -8.80
N ARG A 26 -1.05 -8.48 -9.70
CA ARG A 26 -2.18 -9.36 -9.42
C ARG A 26 -1.85 -10.77 -9.91
N TYR A 27 -2.21 -11.74 -9.09
CA TYR A 27 -2.05 -13.16 -9.35
C TYR A 27 -3.42 -13.83 -9.34
N TYR A 28 -3.54 -14.91 -10.09
CA TYR A 28 -4.72 -15.77 -10.12
C TYR A 28 -4.28 -17.20 -9.83
N CYS A 29 -4.95 -17.87 -8.89
CA CYS A 29 -4.74 -19.28 -8.63
C CYS A 29 -5.68 -20.12 -9.50
N LYS A 30 -5.14 -21.10 -10.23
CA LYS A 30 -5.94 -22.00 -11.07
C LYS A 30 -6.72 -23.03 -10.26
N GLU A 31 -6.19 -23.43 -9.09
CA GLU A 31 -6.81 -24.40 -8.17
C GLU A 31 -8.05 -23.82 -7.48
N CYS A 32 -7.87 -22.80 -6.63
CA CYS A 32 -8.99 -22.23 -5.87
C CYS A 32 -9.77 -21.15 -6.64
N LYS A 33 -9.36 -20.85 -7.89
CA LYS A 33 -9.98 -19.86 -8.77
C LYS A 33 -10.10 -18.45 -8.17
N LYS A 34 -9.25 -18.11 -7.20
CA LYS A 34 -9.24 -16.81 -6.51
C LYS A 34 -8.07 -15.94 -6.95
N TYR A 35 -8.31 -14.63 -6.92
CA TYR A 35 -7.29 -13.62 -7.15
C TYR A 35 -6.62 -13.21 -5.84
N PHE A 36 -5.33 -12.91 -5.91
CA PHE A 36 -4.57 -12.35 -4.81
C PHE A 36 -3.47 -11.43 -5.34
N SER A 37 -2.83 -10.67 -4.46
CA SER A 37 -1.72 -9.77 -4.79
C SER A 37 -0.58 -9.99 -3.83
N ASP A 38 0.64 -9.72 -4.26
CA ASP A 38 1.85 -9.78 -3.44
C ASP A 38 2.03 -8.55 -2.52
N SER A 39 0.98 -7.75 -2.34
CA SER A 39 1.06 -6.59 -1.46
C SER A 39 0.89 -7.04 -0.01
N PRO A 40 1.85 -6.76 0.89
CA PRO A 40 1.75 -7.15 2.29
C PRO A 40 0.60 -6.43 3.02
N ILE A 41 0.16 -5.28 2.52
CA ILE A 41 -0.90 -4.48 3.13
C ILE A 41 -2.08 -4.35 2.16
N LYS A 42 -3.23 -4.92 2.56
CA LYS A 42 -4.45 -4.84 1.77
C LYS A 42 -5.05 -3.43 1.85
N GLN A 43 -5.62 -2.98 0.73
CA GLN A 43 -6.47 -1.79 0.62
C GLN A 43 -5.85 -0.45 1.05
N LYS A 44 -4.52 -0.29 0.98
CA LYS A 44 -3.91 1.03 1.23
C LYS A 44 -3.90 1.89 -0.04
N VAL A 45 -4.24 3.16 0.15
CA VAL A 45 -4.12 4.21 -0.88
C VAL A 45 -2.66 4.60 -1.05
N TYR A 46 -1.94 4.76 0.07
CA TYR A 46 -0.55 5.18 0.11
C TYR A 46 0.42 4.00 0.21
N PRO A 47 1.64 4.11 -0.37
CA PRO A 47 2.69 3.11 -0.19
C PRO A 47 3.09 2.95 1.30
N PRO A 48 3.55 1.77 1.74
CA PRO A 48 3.93 1.52 3.12
C PRO A 48 4.99 2.48 3.69
N HIS A 49 5.98 2.86 2.89
CA HIS A 49 7.05 3.77 3.31
C HIS A 49 6.52 5.18 3.63
N VAL A 50 5.50 5.66 2.90
CA VAL A 50 4.88 6.96 3.18
C VAL A 50 4.15 6.95 4.52
N ILE A 51 3.47 5.84 4.82
CA ILE A 51 2.74 5.65 6.08
C ILE A 51 3.73 5.61 7.25
N PHE A 52 4.83 4.86 7.10
CA PHE A 52 5.86 4.76 8.13
C PHE A 52 6.49 6.12 8.43
N ASP A 53 6.86 6.88 7.40
CA ASP A 53 7.40 8.23 7.56
C ASP A 53 6.40 9.19 8.21
N ALA A 54 5.11 9.08 7.88
CA ALA A 54 4.07 9.89 8.51
C ALA A 54 4.00 9.66 10.02
N ILE A 55 4.04 8.39 10.44
CA ILE A 55 4.04 8.00 11.86
C ILE A 55 5.33 8.51 12.54
N ASN A 56 6.48 8.38 11.88
CA ASN A 56 7.75 8.83 12.44
C ASN A 56 7.80 10.36 12.64
N PHE A 57 7.33 11.13 11.67
CA PHE A 57 7.24 12.59 11.80
C PHE A 57 6.25 13.02 12.90
N TYR A 58 5.12 12.34 13.01
CA TYR A 58 4.17 12.61 14.10
C TYR A 58 4.78 12.31 15.48
N ASN A 59 5.42 11.14 15.63
CA ASN A 59 6.05 10.71 16.89
C ASN A 59 7.25 11.58 17.30
N THR A 60 7.91 12.25 16.36
CA THR A 60 9.00 13.20 16.64
C THR A 60 8.48 14.58 17.06
N GLY A 61 7.16 14.75 17.21
CA GLY A 61 6.54 15.97 17.75
C GLY A 61 6.10 16.98 16.69
N HIS A 62 6.07 16.61 15.40
CA HIS A 62 5.57 17.50 14.36
C HIS A 62 4.03 17.55 14.37
N ASP A 63 3.47 18.74 14.20
CA ASP A 63 2.05 18.92 13.90
C ASP A 63 1.69 18.20 12.58
N ILE A 64 0.52 17.58 12.52
CA ILE A 64 -0.16 17.07 11.32
C ILE A 64 0.04 17.95 10.08
N ARG A 65 0.00 19.28 10.20
CA ARG A 65 0.26 20.22 9.09
C ARG A 65 1.70 20.18 8.62
N GLN A 66 2.65 20.13 9.56
CA GLN A 66 4.07 20.02 9.28
C GLN A 66 4.40 18.65 8.67
N VAL A 67 3.84 17.56 9.23
CA VAL A 67 3.95 16.20 8.68
C VAL A 67 3.44 16.17 7.24
N SER A 68 2.23 16.71 6.98
CA SER A 68 1.67 16.77 5.63
C SER A 68 2.55 17.57 4.67
N LYS A 69 3.08 18.73 5.11
CA LYS A 69 3.99 19.55 4.30
C LYS A 69 5.28 18.80 3.94
N GLN A 70 5.89 18.11 4.92
CA GLN A 70 7.10 17.32 4.73
C GLN A 70 6.85 16.13 3.79
N LEU A 71 5.76 15.38 3.98
CA LEU A 71 5.40 14.26 3.10
C LEU A 71 5.09 14.72 1.68
N ASN A 72 4.38 15.85 1.53
CA ASN A 72 4.06 16.40 0.22
C ASN A 72 5.33 16.86 -0.51
N SER A 73 6.29 17.45 0.21
CA SER A 73 7.59 17.85 -0.35
C SER A 73 8.45 16.64 -0.73
N LYS A 74 8.55 15.65 0.17
CA LYS A 74 9.41 14.46 0.01
C LYS A 74 8.90 13.50 -1.08
N TYR A 75 7.60 13.25 -1.11
CA TYR A 75 6.98 12.21 -1.97
C TYR A 75 6.15 12.79 -3.12
N LYS A 76 6.03 14.12 -3.24
CA LYS A 76 5.19 14.80 -4.25
C LYS A 76 3.73 14.31 -4.29
N ILE A 77 3.26 13.75 -3.18
CA ILE A 77 1.87 13.32 -3.00
C ILE A 77 1.08 14.47 -2.38
N LYS A 78 -0.23 14.57 -2.68
CA LYS A 78 -1.13 15.42 -1.91
C LYS A 78 -1.75 14.59 -0.79
N THR A 79 -1.22 14.70 0.41
CA THR A 79 -1.82 14.12 1.63
C THR A 79 -2.92 15.06 2.14
N SER A 80 -4.13 14.54 2.43
CA SER A 80 -5.17 15.29 3.14
C SER A 80 -5.01 15.13 4.66
N LYS A 81 -5.44 16.12 5.45
CA LYS A 81 -5.33 16.12 6.93
C LYS A 81 -5.96 14.89 7.60
N SER A 82 -6.91 14.23 6.92
CA SER A 82 -7.65 13.06 7.41
C SER A 82 -6.83 11.77 7.53
N ILE A 83 -5.57 11.76 7.10
CA ILE A 83 -4.70 10.57 7.04
C ILE A 83 -4.09 10.20 8.40
N ILE A 84 -3.97 11.17 9.32
CA ILE A 84 -3.20 11.01 10.57
C ILE A 84 -4.11 10.73 11.79
N HIS A 85 -5.44 10.80 11.63
CA HIS A 85 -6.38 10.75 12.76
C HIS A 85 -7.38 9.56 12.75
N ASN A 86 -7.16 8.53 11.92
CA ASN A 86 -8.01 7.32 11.90
C ASN A 86 -7.21 6.06 12.16
#